data_AF-A0A3D3RMM4-F1
#
_entry.id   AF-A0A3D3RMM4-F1
#
_cell.length_a   1.000
_cell.length_b   1.000
_cell.length_c   1.000
_cell.angle_alpha   90.00
_cell.angle_beta   90.00
_cell.angle_gamma   90.00
#
_symmetry.space_group_name_H-M   'P 1'
#
loop_
_entity.id
_entity.type
_entity.pdbx_description
1 polymer ?
#
loop_
_entity_poly.entity_id
_entity_poly.type
_entity_poly.pdbx_seq_one_letter_code
_entity_poly.pdbx_strand_id
1 'polypeptide(L)'
;MGIYILIILFFSIVGGAFLFGSKIGRNPDKYLKSHAVMIKVFLLAYIVFTGCWVFPIRSEQFPFDFTKGYLLIASYGVIGLAFAKIYGRDKKKLIYVLTLLLTIIGMIGRYLLEYGEFSNTYNFTLINIVSYIILIPVFTVLAYSLSLESFMKRK
;
A
#
# COMPACT_ATOMS: atom_id res chain seq x y z
N MET A 1 -15.54 -2.75 -32.10
CA MET A 1 -15.22 -4.07 -31.50
C MET A 1 -14.47 -3.95 -30.16
N GLY A 2 -13.43 -3.10 -30.04
CA GLY A 2 -12.66 -2.96 -28.78
C GLY A 2 -13.43 -2.43 -27.55
N ILE A 3 -14.36 -1.48 -27.72
CA ILE A 3 -15.14 -0.91 -26.61
C ILE A 3 -16.04 -1.94 -25.91
N TYR A 4 -16.68 -2.84 -26.67
CA TYR A 4 -17.55 -3.87 -26.09
C TYR A 4 -16.77 -4.92 -25.30
N ILE A 5 -15.57 -5.28 -25.77
CA ILE A 5 -14.67 -6.19 -25.05
C ILE A 5 -14.24 -5.56 -23.72
N LEU A 6 -13.88 -4.27 -23.72
CA LEU A 6 -13.52 -3.56 -22.48
C LEU A 6 -14.68 -3.49 -21.49
N ILE A 7 -15.90 -3.24 -21.96
CA ILE A 7 -17.10 -3.22 -21.12
C ILE A 7 -17.37 -4.61 -20.51
N ILE A 8 -17.29 -5.68 -21.30
CA ILE A 8 -17.50 -7.05 -20.81
C ILE A 8 -16.43 -7.42 -19.77
N LEU A 9 -15.17 -7.06 -20.02
CA LEU A 9 -14.06 -7.32 -19.10
C LEU A 9 -14.27 -6.57 -17.78
N PHE A 10 -14.69 -5.30 -17.84
CA PHE A 10 -14.99 -4.48 -16.67
C PHE A 10 -16.10 -5.11 -15.82
N PHE A 11 -17.24 -5.46 -16.41
CA PHE A 11 -18.34 -6.10 -15.66
C PHE A 11 -17.95 -7.47 -15.12
N SER A 12 -17.11 -8.23 -15.83
CA SER A 12 -16.61 -9.52 -15.35
C SER A 12 -15.67 -9.37 -14.15
N ILE A 13 -14.77 -8.37 -14.19
CA ILE A 13 -13.87 -8.06 -13.08
C ILE A 13 -14.66 -7.58 -11.86
N VAL A 14 -15.60 -6.65 -12.05
CA VAL A 14 -16.44 -6.11 -10.97
C VAL A 14 -17.33 -7.20 -10.38
N GLY A 15 -17.98 -8.00 -11.22
CA GLY A 15 -18.81 -9.13 -10.79
C GLY A 15 -17.99 -10.19 -10.03
N GLY A 16 -16.81 -10.54 -10.55
CA GLY A 16 -15.88 -11.45 -9.89
C GLY A 16 -15.42 -10.92 -8.53
N ALA A 17 -15.04 -9.65 -8.46
CA ALA A 17 -14.63 -9.00 -7.21
C ALA A 17 -15.78 -8.95 -6.19
N PHE A 18 -17.02 -8.70 -6.63
CA PHE A 18 -18.21 -8.68 -5.77
C PHE A 18 -18.55 -10.08 -5.24
N LEU A 19 -18.52 -11.11 -6.09
CA LEU A 19 -18.79 -12.49 -5.68
C LEU A 19 -17.70 -13.02 -4.73
N PHE A 20 -16.44 -12.71 -5.02
CA PHE A 20 -15.33 -13.08 -4.15
C PHE A 20 -15.38 -12.32 -2.81
N GLY A 21 -15.66 -11.02 -2.87
CA GLY A 21 -15.82 -10.16 -1.70
C GLY A 21 -17.00 -10.57 -0.82
N SER A 22 -18.13 -10.96 -1.39
CA SER A 22 -19.30 -11.45 -0.64
C SER A 22 -19.03 -12.82 0.03
N LYS A 23 -18.26 -13.70 -0.62
CA LYS A 23 -17.81 -14.97 -0.02
C LYS A 23 -16.88 -14.75 1.17
N ILE A 24 -15.95 -13.79 1.08
CA ILE A 24 -15.06 -13.39 2.19
C ILE A 24 -15.84 -12.67 3.31
N GLY A 25 -16.76 -11.78 2.93
CA GLY A 25 -17.53 -10.93 3.84
C GLY A 25 -18.50 -11.70 4.75
N ARG A 26 -18.82 -12.96 4.40
CA ARG A 26 -19.69 -13.81 5.23
C ARG A 26 -19.05 -14.20 6.57
N ASN A 27 -17.72 -14.35 6.62
CA ASN A 27 -16.97 -14.50 7.88
C ASN A 27 -15.51 -14.03 7.69
N PRO A 28 -15.27 -12.71 7.71
CA PRO A 28 -13.97 -12.14 7.36
C PRO A 28 -12.88 -12.57 8.34
N ASP A 29 -13.20 -12.74 9.62
CA ASP A 29 -12.21 -13.10 10.63
C ASP A 29 -11.78 -14.58 10.51
N LYS A 30 -12.70 -15.47 10.12
CA LYS A 30 -12.35 -16.87 9.81
C LYS A 30 -11.45 -16.97 8.59
N TYR A 31 -11.76 -16.21 7.54
CA TYR A 31 -10.96 -16.19 6.31
C TYR A 31 -9.57 -15.59 6.52
N LEU A 32 -9.47 -14.50 7.29
CA LEU A 32 -8.20 -13.88 7.67
C LEU A 32 -7.31 -14.86 8.44
N LYS A 33 -7.89 -15.65 9.35
CA LYS A 33 -7.15 -16.69 10.07
C LYS A 33 -6.70 -17.83 9.17
N SER A 34 -7.57 -18.34 8.29
CA SER A 34 -7.23 -19.48 7.42
C SER A 34 -6.18 -19.14 6.36
N HIS A 35 -6.08 -17.88 5.95
CA HIS A 35 -5.15 -17.42 4.92
C HIS A 35 -4.15 -16.37 5.43
N ALA A 36 -3.89 -16.34 6.74
CA ALA A 36 -3.10 -15.28 7.38
C ALA A 36 -1.70 -15.11 6.77
N VAL A 37 -1.02 -16.20 6.41
CA VAL A 37 0.32 -16.15 5.79
C VAL A 37 0.24 -15.55 4.40
N MET A 38 -0.68 -16.01 3.56
CA MET A 38 -0.86 -15.50 2.19
C MET A 38 -1.19 -14.00 2.20
N ILE A 39 -2.11 -13.58 3.09
CA ILE A 39 -2.50 -12.17 3.21
C ILE A 39 -1.33 -11.32 3.71
N LYS A 40 -0.53 -11.82 4.67
CA LYS A 40 0.70 -11.13 5.10
C LYS A 40 1.68 -10.96 3.94
N VAL A 41 1.99 -12.04 3.22
CA VAL A 41 2.92 -11.97 2.07
C VAL A 41 2.42 -10.98 1.03
N PHE A 42 1.12 -11.02 0.71
CA PHE A 42 0.50 -10.07 -0.23
C PHE A 42 0.64 -8.62 0.24
N LEU A 43 0.39 -8.33 1.53
CA LEU A 43 0.57 -6.97 2.07
C LEU A 43 2.03 -6.51 2.05
N LEU A 44 2.98 -7.38 2.38
CA LEU A 44 4.41 -7.03 2.33
C LEU A 44 4.86 -6.76 0.89
N ALA A 45 4.44 -7.60 -0.07
CA ALA A 45 4.68 -7.37 -1.48
C ALA A 45 4.02 -6.08 -1.98
N TYR A 46 2.81 -5.77 -1.51
CA TYR A 46 2.09 -4.55 -1.85
C TYR A 46 2.82 -3.30 -1.37
N ILE A 47 3.47 -3.32 -0.20
CA ILE A 47 4.33 -2.20 0.27
C ILE A 47 5.51 -1.98 -0.67
N VAL A 48 6.17 -3.05 -1.12
CA VAL A 48 7.28 -2.94 -2.09
C VAL A 48 6.76 -2.35 -3.41
N PHE A 49 5.64 -2.85 -3.90
CA PHE A 49 5.01 -2.38 -5.13
C PHE A 49 4.62 -0.90 -5.06
N THR A 50 3.94 -0.47 -3.99
CA THR A 50 3.56 0.94 -3.82
C THR A 50 4.77 1.83 -3.58
N GLY A 51 5.78 1.35 -2.85
CA GLY A 51 7.08 2.01 -2.70
C GLY A 51 7.77 2.23 -4.04
N CYS A 52 7.67 1.27 -4.95
CA CYS A 52 8.24 1.36 -6.28
C CYS A 52 7.43 2.29 -7.21
N TRP A 53 6.10 2.24 -7.17
CA TRP A 53 5.24 2.95 -8.12
C TRP A 53 4.95 4.40 -7.71
N VAL A 54 4.79 4.66 -6.41
CA VAL A 54 4.36 5.97 -5.89
C VAL A 54 5.56 6.90 -5.62
N PHE A 55 6.77 6.36 -5.50
CA PHE A 55 7.98 7.16 -5.37
C PHE A 55 8.34 7.87 -6.69
N PRO A 56 8.76 9.16 -6.68
CA PRO A 56 8.72 10.10 -5.56
C PRO A 56 7.37 10.84 -5.45
N ILE A 57 7.07 11.40 -4.28
CA ILE A 57 5.86 12.21 -4.03
C ILE A 57 5.92 13.58 -4.75
N ARG A 58 7.13 14.11 -4.92
CA ARG A 58 7.42 15.38 -5.60
C ARG A 58 8.43 15.14 -6.71
N SER A 59 8.25 15.81 -7.84
CA SER A 59 9.27 15.91 -8.90
C SER A 59 9.45 17.38 -9.31
N GLU A 60 10.53 17.70 -10.03
CA GLU A 60 10.74 19.08 -10.52
C GLU A 60 9.62 19.57 -11.43
N GLN A 61 8.96 18.67 -12.18
CA GLN A 61 7.83 19.00 -13.03
C GLN A 61 6.51 19.23 -12.26
N PHE A 62 6.37 18.70 -11.04
CA PHE A 62 5.14 18.82 -10.25
C PHE A 62 5.46 19.05 -8.76
N PRO A 63 5.14 20.23 -8.20
CA PRO A 63 5.48 20.56 -6.80
C PRO A 63 4.75 19.68 -5.78
N PHE A 64 3.60 19.10 -6.15
CA PHE A 64 2.94 18.01 -5.42
C PHE A 64 1.97 17.27 -6.35
N ASP A 65 2.17 15.97 -6.54
CA ASP A 65 1.27 15.15 -7.35
C ASP A 65 0.11 14.65 -6.47
N PHE A 66 -1.06 15.31 -6.58
CA PHE A 66 -2.27 14.96 -5.84
C PHE A 66 -2.74 13.52 -6.09
N THR A 67 -2.50 12.98 -7.30
CA THR A 67 -2.86 11.60 -7.63
C THR A 67 -2.00 10.63 -6.83
N LYS A 68 -0.69 10.85 -6.80
CA LYS A 68 0.24 10.06 -5.98
C LYS A 68 -0.05 10.21 -4.49
N GLY A 69 -0.37 11.43 -4.04
CA GLY A 69 -0.78 11.70 -2.66
C GLY A 69 -2.03 10.92 -2.26
N TYR A 70 -3.06 10.93 -3.10
CA TYR A 70 -4.28 10.14 -2.88
C TYR A 70 -3.98 8.64 -2.84
N LEU A 71 -3.23 8.12 -3.80
CA LEU A 71 -2.85 6.71 -3.87
C LEU A 71 -2.04 6.27 -2.65
N LEU A 72 -1.15 7.13 -2.15
CA LEU A 72 -0.40 6.91 -0.91
C LEU A 72 -1.35 6.80 0.28
N ILE A 73 -2.21 7.79 0.49
CA ILE A 73 -3.15 7.82 1.63
C ILE A 73 -4.06 6.60 1.60
N ALA A 74 -4.66 6.29 0.45
CA ALA A 74 -5.55 5.15 0.29
C ALA A 74 -4.82 3.82 0.53
N SER A 75 -3.66 3.62 -0.11
CA SER A 75 -2.92 2.36 -0.05
C SER A 75 -2.39 2.09 1.36
N TYR A 76 -1.65 3.03 1.93
CA TYR A 76 -1.05 2.85 3.25
C TYR A 76 -2.08 2.92 4.38
N GLY A 77 -3.23 3.57 4.15
CA GLY A 77 -4.41 3.49 5.02
C GLY A 77 -4.98 2.08 5.08
N VAL A 78 -5.19 1.45 3.92
CA VAL A 78 -5.65 0.05 3.82
C VAL A 78 -4.62 -0.93 4.41
N ILE A 79 -3.33 -0.71 4.15
CA ILE A 79 -2.24 -1.51 4.76
C ILE A 79 -2.29 -1.40 6.29
N GLY A 80 -2.42 -0.19 6.83
CA GLY A 80 -2.53 0.05 8.28
C GLY A 80 -3.74 -0.66 8.89
N LEU A 81 -4.90 -0.57 8.25
CA LEU A 81 -6.12 -1.31 8.64
C LEU A 81 -5.89 -2.82 8.66
N ALA A 82 -5.27 -3.36 7.60
CA ALA A 82 -4.99 -4.78 7.48
C ALA A 82 -3.99 -5.26 8.55
N PHE A 83 -2.93 -4.48 8.80
CA PHE A 83 -1.98 -4.77 9.88
C PHE A 83 -2.63 -4.73 11.25
N ALA A 84 -3.57 -3.82 11.51
CA ALA A 84 -4.29 -3.77 12.78
C ALA A 84 -5.09 -5.05 13.02
N LYS A 85 -5.75 -5.57 11.98
CA LYS A 85 -6.48 -6.85 12.05
C LYS A 85 -5.56 -8.07 12.19
N ILE A 86 -4.39 -8.07 11.56
CA ILE A 86 -3.49 -9.23 11.50
C ILE A 86 -2.57 -9.33 12.72
N TYR A 87 -1.95 -8.22 13.11
CA TYR A 87 -0.91 -8.20 14.13
C TYR A 87 -1.44 -7.89 15.54
N GLY A 88 -2.63 -7.31 15.66
CA GLY A 88 -3.22 -6.98 16.97
C GLY A 88 -2.44 -5.91 17.70
N ARG A 89 -2.50 -5.88 19.04
CA ARG A 89 -1.90 -4.83 19.88
C ARG A 89 -0.37 -4.93 19.96
N ASP A 90 0.27 -3.80 20.28
CA ASP A 90 1.67 -3.70 20.70
C ASP A 90 2.72 -4.08 19.64
N LYS A 91 2.35 -3.98 18.34
CA LYS A 91 3.25 -4.26 17.21
C LYS A 91 3.69 -3.00 16.44
N LYS A 92 3.53 -1.80 17.03
CA LYS A 92 3.91 -0.52 16.39
C LYS A 92 5.35 -0.51 15.89
N LYS A 93 6.31 -0.93 16.73
CA LYS A 93 7.74 -0.97 16.37
C LYS A 93 8.01 -1.93 15.21
N LEU A 94 7.38 -3.11 15.23
CA LEU A 94 7.50 -4.10 14.15
C LEU A 94 6.98 -3.53 12.83
N ILE A 95 5.79 -2.92 12.85
CA ILE A 95 5.17 -2.33 11.66
C ILE A 95 6.02 -1.20 11.11
N TYR A 96 6.55 -0.33 11.97
CA TYR A 96 7.45 0.73 11.57
C TYR A 96 8.68 0.18 10.81
N VAL A 97 9.40 -0.76 11.42
CA VAL A 97 10.62 -1.35 10.83
C VAL A 97 10.31 -2.11 9.55
N LEU A 98 9.26 -2.92 9.52
CA LEU A 98 8.87 -3.66 8.32
C LEU A 98 8.52 -2.72 7.17
N THR A 99 7.70 -1.70 7.44
CA THR A 99 7.31 -0.74 6.41
C THR A 99 8.53 0.02 5.90
N LEU A 100 9.40 0.48 6.80
CA LEU A 100 10.65 1.16 6.45
C LEU A 100 11.52 0.34 5.50
N LEU A 101 11.80 -0.92 5.85
CA LEU A 101 12.65 -1.79 5.03
C LEU A 101 12.03 -2.09 3.67
N LEU A 102 10.73 -2.39 3.63
CA LEU A 102 10.04 -2.69 2.38
C LEU A 102 9.88 -1.46 1.49
N THR A 103 9.71 -0.28 2.07
CA THR A 103 9.72 0.99 1.34
C THR A 103 11.07 1.23 0.69
N ILE A 104 12.19 1.00 1.41
CA ILE A 104 13.53 1.09 0.83
C ILE A 104 13.70 0.09 -0.31
N ILE A 105 13.27 -1.16 -0.15
CA ILE A 105 13.30 -2.17 -1.21
C ILE A 105 12.49 -1.71 -2.43
N GLY A 106 11.30 -1.14 -2.23
CA GLY A 106 10.49 -0.58 -3.30
C GLY A 106 11.19 0.56 -4.04
N MET A 107 11.83 1.47 -3.31
CA MET A 107 12.62 2.56 -3.89
C MET A 107 13.83 2.06 -4.69
N ILE A 108 14.52 1.03 -4.20
CA ILE A 108 15.61 0.38 -4.96
C ILE A 108 15.04 -0.22 -6.25
N GLY A 109 13.88 -0.88 -6.19
CA GLY A 109 13.18 -1.37 -7.38
C GLY A 109 12.91 -0.26 -8.40
N ARG A 110 12.41 0.90 -7.93
CA ARG A 110 12.19 2.07 -8.78
C ARG A 110 13.47 2.59 -9.42
N TYR A 111 14.56 2.68 -8.65
CA TYR A 111 15.85 3.14 -9.13
C TYR A 111 16.39 2.25 -10.26
N LEU A 112 16.24 0.93 -10.10
CA LEU A 112 16.67 -0.04 -11.11
C LEU A 112 15.81 0.04 -12.38
N LEU A 113 14.52 0.31 -12.26
CA LEU A 113 13.62 0.47 -13.42
C LEU A 113 13.91 1.75 -14.21
N GLU A 114 14.28 2.84 -13.54
CA GLU A 114 14.62 4.12 -14.17
C GLU A 114 16.14 4.25 -14.43
N TYR A 115 16.91 3.16 -14.35
CA TYR A 115 18.35 3.22 -14.49
C TYR A 115 18.75 3.65 -15.91
N GLY A 116 19.49 4.77 -15.99
CA GLY A 116 19.89 5.38 -17.26
C GLY A 116 18.88 6.39 -17.82
N GLU A 117 17.71 6.54 -17.21
CA GLU A 117 16.78 7.61 -17.57
C GLU A 117 17.14 8.93 -16.88
N PHE A 118 16.89 10.06 -17.55
CA PHE A 118 17.03 11.39 -16.94
C PHE A 118 16.06 11.58 -15.76
N SER A 119 14.97 10.79 -15.73
CA SER A 119 13.98 10.74 -14.65
C SER A 119 14.59 10.42 -13.29
N ASN A 120 15.62 9.58 -13.26
CA ASN A 120 16.30 9.17 -12.06
C ASN A 120 16.94 10.36 -11.32
N THR A 121 17.53 11.30 -12.06
CA THR A 121 18.27 12.45 -11.53
C THR A 121 17.39 13.37 -10.68
N TYR A 122 16.17 13.67 -11.15
CA TYR A 122 15.24 14.53 -10.40
C TYR A 122 14.30 13.75 -9.48
N ASN A 123 14.14 12.43 -9.66
CA ASN A 123 13.34 11.59 -8.76
C ASN A 123 14.10 11.23 -7.48
N PHE A 124 15.38 10.84 -7.59
CA PHE A 124 16.22 10.38 -6.47
C PHE A 124 17.03 11.49 -5.83
N THR A 125 16.36 12.60 -5.51
CA THR A 125 16.95 13.67 -4.71
C THR A 125 16.94 13.31 -3.23
N LEU A 126 17.87 13.89 -2.46
CA LEU A 126 17.93 13.67 -1.00
C LEU A 126 16.60 14.01 -0.32
N ILE A 127 15.95 15.09 -0.73
CA ILE A 127 14.65 15.52 -0.18
C ILE A 127 13.57 14.48 -0.46
N ASN A 128 13.49 13.95 -1.69
CA ASN A 128 12.51 12.92 -2.04
C ASN A 128 12.75 11.63 -1.27
N ILE A 129 14.01 11.19 -1.16
CA ILE A 129 14.39 9.97 -0.44
C ILE A 129 14.03 10.10 1.05
N VAL A 130 14.49 11.16 1.71
CA VAL A 130 14.29 11.35 3.15
C VAL A 130 12.81 11.57 3.47
N SER A 131 12.11 12.39 2.70
CA SER A 131 10.67 12.61 2.91
C SER A 131 9.87 11.32 2.75
N TYR A 132 10.17 10.49 1.75
CA TYR A 132 9.46 9.24 1.54
C TYR A 132 9.74 8.20 2.64
N ILE A 133 11.01 8.02 3.00
CA ILE A 133 11.44 7.07 4.04
C ILE A 133 10.88 7.43 5.43
N ILE A 134 10.66 8.72 5.71
CA ILE A 134 10.04 9.16 6.97
C ILE A 134 8.52 9.08 6.89
N LEU A 135 7.91 9.62 5.83
CA LEU A 135 6.47 9.78 5.74
C LEU A 135 5.75 8.43 5.71
N ILE A 136 6.25 7.46 4.93
CA ILE A 136 5.57 6.19 4.71
C ILE A 136 5.43 5.37 6.00
N PRO A 137 6.51 5.09 6.77
CA PRO A 137 6.38 4.32 8.01
C PRO A 137 5.58 5.06 9.08
N VAL A 138 5.73 6.39 9.19
CA VAL A 138 4.97 7.20 10.15
C VAL A 138 3.47 7.12 9.83
N PHE A 139 3.09 7.37 8.59
CA PHE A 139 1.69 7.32 8.17
C PHE A 139 1.09 5.93 8.35
N THR A 140 1.84 4.88 8.00
CA THR A 140 1.38 3.49 8.16
C THR A 140 1.15 3.13 9.64
N VAL A 141 2.02 3.58 10.54
CA VAL A 141 1.85 3.38 12.00
C VAL A 141 0.67 4.18 12.55
N LEU A 142 0.43 5.39 12.05
CA LEU A 142 -0.75 6.18 12.40
C LEU A 142 -2.03 5.48 11.96
N ALA A 143 -2.10 5.05 10.70
CA ALA A 143 -3.23 4.30 10.16
C ALA A 143 -3.47 3.01 10.95
N TYR A 144 -2.42 2.25 11.28
CA TYR A 144 -2.51 1.07 12.14
C TYR A 144 -3.06 1.40 13.53
N SER A 145 -2.57 2.46 14.16
CA SER A 145 -2.98 2.84 15.53
C SER A 145 -4.44 3.26 15.58
N LEU A 146 -4.88 4.13 14.66
CA LEU A 146 -6.28 4.56 14.56
C LEU A 146 -7.22 3.39 14.26
N SER A 147 -6.80 2.50 13.36
CA SER A 147 -7.55 1.29 13.03
C SER A 147 -7.72 0.38 14.23
N LEU A 148 -6.63 0.13 14.96
CA LEU A 148 -6.65 -0.70 16.16
C LEU A 148 -7.58 -0.13 17.24
N GLU A 149 -7.50 1.18 17.49
CA GLU A 149 -8.42 1.86 18.41
C GLU A 149 -9.89 1.71 18.00
N SER A 150 -10.18 1.83 16.70
CA SER A 150 -11.54 1.66 16.17
C SER A 150 -12.06 0.23 16.35
N PHE A 151 -11.20 -0.78 16.23
CA PHE A 151 -11.59 -2.19 16.44
C PHE A 151 -11.79 -2.51 17.92
N MET A 152 -11.02 -1.88 18.81
CA MET A 152 -11.14 -2.07 20.25
C MET A 152 -12.42 -1.42 20.80
N LYS A 153 -12.87 -0.27 20.27
CA LYS A 153 -14.14 0.37 20.67
C LYS A 153 -15.39 -0.42 20.26
N ARG A 154 -15.28 -1.36 19.31
CA ARG A 154 -16.40 -2.16 18.78
C ARG A 154 -16.57 -3.51 19.47
N LYS A 155 -15.65 -3.88 20.38
CA LYS A 155 -15.74 -5.07 21.23
C LYS A 155 -16.26 -4.69 22.60
#